data_AF-A0A2P5N3C2-F1
#
_entry.id   AF-A0A2P5N3C2-F1
#
_cell.length_a   1.000
_cell.length_b   1.000
_cell.length_c   1.000
_cell.angle_alpha   90.00
_cell.angle_beta   90.00
_cell.angle_gamma   90.00
#
_symmetry.space_group_name_H-M   'P 1'
#
loop_
_entity.id
_entity.type
_entity.pdbx_description
1 polymer ?
#
loop_
_entity_poly.entity_id
_entity_poly.type
_entity_poly.pdbx_seq_one_letter_code
_entity_poly.pdbx_strand_id
1 'polypeptide(L)' 'MLQGIRFGSIEIVIHDGRIVQIDKHEKFRVKNPTASH' A
#
# COMPACT_ATOMS: atom_id res chain seq x y z
N MET A 1 20.00 -5.66 0.89
CA MET A 1 19.38 -6.21 -0.33
C MET A 1 17.84 -6.27 -0.25
N LEU A 2 17.16 -5.49 0.62
CA LEU A 2 15.70 -5.56 0.82
C LEU A 2 15.01 -4.17 0.81
N GLN A 3 15.56 -3.19 0.07
CA GLN A 3 15.11 -1.79 0.13
C GLN A 3 13.80 -1.49 -0.64
N GLY A 4 13.10 -2.49 -1.17
CA GLY A 4 12.00 -2.30 -2.14
C GLY A 4 10.74 -3.13 -1.93
N ILE A 5 10.63 -3.91 -0.84
CA ILE A 5 9.40 -4.67 -0.59
C ILE A 5 8.33 -3.70 -0.09
N ARG A 6 7.38 -3.37 -0.97
CA ARG A 6 6.18 -2.61 -0.63
C ARG A 6 5.17 -3.59 -0.01
N PHE A 7 4.78 -3.34 1.23
CA PHE A 7 3.75 -4.11 1.92
C PHE A 7 2.43 -3.33 1.87
N GLY A 8 1.33 -4.02 1.59
CA GLY A 8 -0.01 -3.43 1.54
C GLY A 8 -1.09 -4.48 1.33
N SER A 9 -2.34 -4.08 1.49
CA SER A 9 -3.53 -4.89 1.24
C SER A 9 -4.48 -4.18 0.28
N ILE A 10 -5.21 -4.96 -0.51
CA ILE A 10 -6.28 -4.47 -1.37
C ILE A 10 -7.54 -5.21 -0.95
N GLU A 11 -8.61 -4.47 -0.73
CA GLU A 11 -9.94 -4.99 -0.48
C GLU A 11 -10.83 -4.65 -1.67
N ILE A 12 -11.52 -5.66 -2.21
CA ILE A 12 -12.41 -5.52 -3.36
C ILE A 12 -13.77 -6.06 -2.95
N VAL A 13 -14.80 -5.23 -3.09
CA VAL A 13 -16.18 -5.64 -2.83
C VAL A 13 -16.89 -5.84 -4.16
N ILE A 14 -17.45 -7.03 -4.34
CA ILE A 14 -18.19 -7.42 -5.54
C ILE A 14 -19.65 -7.66 -5.16
N HIS A 15 -20.56 -7.04 -5.91
CA HIS A 15 -22.01 -7.29 -5.84
C HIS A 15 -22.53 -7.52 -7.26
N ASP A 16 -23.35 -8.56 -7.45
CA ASP A 16 -23.94 -8.94 -8.76
C ASP A 16 -22.92 -9.06 -9.90
N GLY A 17 -21.73 -9.59 -9.59
CA GLY A 17 -20.63 -9.73 -10.54
C GLY A 17 -19.96 -8.41 -10.96
N ARG A 18 -20.33 -7.29 -10.32
CA ARG A 18 -19.74 -5.96 -10.55
C ARG A 18 -18.93 -5.51 -9.34
N ILE A 19 -17.79 -4.87 -9.61
CA ILE A 19 -16.97 -4.26 -8.57
C ILE A 19 -17.67 -2.98 -8.11
N VAL A 20 -17.98 -2.89 -6.82
CA VAL A 20 -18.67 -1.73 -6.25
C VAL A 20 -17.78 -0.92 -5.31
N GLN A 21 -16.69 -1.51 -4.81
CA GLN A 21 -15.72 -0.81 -3.99
C GLN A 21 -14.33 -1.41 -4.20
N ILE A 22 -13.33 -0.54 -4.21
CA ILE A 22 -11.92 -0.89 -4.18
C ILE A 22 -11.26 -0.01 -3.14
N ASP A 23 -10.65 -0.64 -2.14
CA ASP A 23 -9.85 0.05 -1.14
C ASP A 23 -8.42 -0.49 -1.15
N LYS A 24 -7.44 0.42 -1.01
CA LYS A 24 -6.02 0.11 -1.11
C LYS A 24 -5.27 0.71 0.07
N HIS A 25 -4.74 -0.16 0.92
CA HIS A 25 -3.89 0.22 2.04
C HIS A 25 -2.43 -0.08 1.71
N GLU A 26 -1.64 0.96 1.42
CA GLU A 26 -0.18 0.82 1.20
C GLU A 26 0.61 1.32 2.42
N LYS A 27 1.62 0.57 2.86
CA LYS A 27 2.58 1.06 3.84
C LYS A 27 3.73 1.77 3.14
N PHE A 28 3.73 3.10 3.19
CA PHE A 28 4.84 3.92 2.71
C PHE A 28 5.87 4.14 3.82
N ARG A 29 7.14 3.82 3.55
CA ARG A 29 8.23 4.11 4.49
C ARG A 29 8.79 5.48 4.12
N VAL A 30 8.39 6.51 4.87
CA VAL A 30 9.00 7.84 4.78
C VAL A 30 10.45 7.69 5.21
N LYS A 31 11.40 7.93 4.29
CA LYS A 31 12.81 8.04 4.67
C LYS A 31 12.93 9.32 5.50
N ASN A 32 13.36 9.21 6.76
CA ASN A 32 13.72 10.39 7.53
C ASN A 32 14.81 11.15 6.77
N PRO A 33 14.61 12.44 6.44
CA PRO A 33 15.65 13.26 5.81
C PRO A 33 16.77 13.65 6.80
N THR A 34 16.72 13.18 8.05
CA THR A 34 17.70 13.50 9.10
C THR A 34 18.62 12.32 9.38
N ALA A 35 19.52 12.05 8.43
CA ALA A 35 20.77 11.35 8.68
C ALA A 35 21.86 11.98 7.80
N SER A 36 22.11 13.27 8.03
CA SER A 36 23.30 13.94 7.53
C SER A 36 23.91 14.65 8.73
N HIS A 37 25.05 14.12 9.14
CA HIS A 37 25.95 14.62 10.15
C HIS A 37 26.50 16.01 9.75
#